data_AF-A0A9W7AEJ6-F1
#
_entry.id   AF-A0A9W7AEJ6-F1
#
_cell.length_a   1.000
_cell.length_b   1.000
_cell.length_c   1.000
_cell.angle_alpha   90.00
_cell.angle_beta   90.00
_cell.angle_gamma   90.00
#
_symmetry.space_group_name_H-M   'P 1'
#
loop_
_entity.id
_entity.type
_entity.pdbx_description
1 polymer ?
#
loop_
_entity_poly.entity_id
_entity_poly.type
_entity_poly.pdbx_seq_one_letter_code
_entity_poly.pdbx_strand_id
1 'polypeptide(L)'
;MNNSTSVTVLESREAQSGDPSQEQPSTFLTASQERIGSPEDLQPPPGFSWDGNWKIDVSKSKYGWFGTAGGIERRKWIRMVKLAQKVSGPTSKLVKRGTSAELEGGEEVVVKDDKKHVTNLIKNVLEDWNFKGYSLSIYKSFLYPLAFGLSLRLPLSQNFLSYFARPYLPSLTSSLGLYYPWSIGVFLSFSVPINLYLQYLRQFIFMVALRKKRERVVLNADVVKRVGFSVSYRFR
;
A
#
# COMPACT_ATOMS: atom_id res chain seq x y z
N MET A 1 23.88 18.21 -8.91
CA MET A 1 23.88 16.73 -8.88
C MET A 1 23.17 16.27 -7.61
N ASN A 2 21.99 15.66 -7.69
CA ASN A 2 21.31 15.11 -6.50
C ASN A 2 21.55 13.60 -6.48
N ASN A 3 22.41 13.13 -5.58
CA ASN A 3 22.53 11.70 -5.29
C ASN A 3 21.19 11.21 -4.74
N SER A 4 20.45 10.44 -5.54
CA SER A 4 19.26 9.74 -5.08
C SER A 4 19.69 8.60 -4.15
N THR A 5 19.92 8.92 -2.89
CA THR A 5 20.08 7.94 -1.81
C THR A 5 18.76 7.16 -1.71
N SER A 6 18.73 5.93 -2.22
CA SER A 6 17.65 4.99 -1.92
C SER A 6 17.69 4.68 -0.44
N VAL A 7 16.79 5.29 0.35
CA VAL A 7 16.67 5.05 1.78
C VAL A 7 15.82 3.80 1.97
N THR A 8 16.45 2.69 2.31
CA THR A 8 15.74 1.47 2.74
C THR A 8 15.63 1.49 4.26
N VAL A 9 14.45 1.17 4.78
CA VAL A 9 14.17 1.12 6.22
C VAL A 9 14.23 -0.32 6.67
N LEU A 10 15.10 -0.64 7.64
CA LEU A 10 15.11 -1.96 8.28
C LEU A 10 14.23 -1.92 9.54
N GLU A 11 13.37 -2.94 9.69
CA GLU A 11 12.39 -3.05 10.77
C GLU A 11 12.70 -4.26 11.66
N SER A 12 12.84 -4.02 12.96
CA SER A 12 12.84 -5.07 14.00
C SER A 12 11.76 -4.78 15.03
N ARG A 13 11.27 -5.83 15.70
CA ARG A 13 10.18 -5.77 16.67
C ARG A 13 10.61 -6.38 17.98
N GLU A 14 10.57 -5.60 19.04
CA GLU A 14 10.78 -6.05 20.41
C GLU A 14 9.42 -6.49 20.99
N ALA A 15 9.36 -7.63 21.66
CA ALA A 15 8.16 -8.12 22.33
C ALA A 15 8.45 -8.38 23.82
N GLN A 16 7.54 -7.92 24.68
CA GLN A 16 7.59 -8.10 26.13
C GLN A 16 6.19 -8.51 26.66
N SER A 17 6.17 -9.31 27.72
CA SER A 17 4.94 -9.56 28.47
C SER A 17 4.50 -8.28 29.19
N GLY A 18 3.24 -7.90 29.06
CA GLY A 18 2.66 -6.76 29.77
C GLY A 18 2.38 -7.05 31.26
N ASP A 19 2.64 -8.27 31.72
CA ASP A 19 2.54 -8.62 33.14
C ASP A 19 3.85 -8.28 33.87
N PRO A 20 3.88 -7.25 34.74
CA PRO A 20 5.09 -6.85 35.45
C PRO A 20 5.58 -7.91 36.44
N SER A 21 4.77 -8.92 36.76
CA SER A 21 5.18 -10.04 37.62
C SER A 21 5.99 -11.12 36.89
N GLN A 22 6.00 -11.08 35.55
CA GLN A 22 6.76 -12.01 34.71
C GLN A 22 7.83 -11.27 33.92
N GLU A 23 9.01 -11.12 34.51
CA GLU A 23 10.21 -10.69 33.77
C GLU A 23 10.60 -11.77 32.75
N GLN A 24 10.03 -11.68 31.56
CA GLN A 24 10.50 -12.46 30.42
C GLN A 24 11.55 -11.65 29.64
N PRO A 25 12.64 -12.29 29.16
CA PRO A 25 13.61 -11.62 28.32
C PRO A 25 12.96 -11.09 27.04
N SER A 26 13.32 -9.87 26.64
CA SER A 26 12.82 -9.26 25.42
C SER A 26 13.21 -10.11 24.21
N THR A 27 12.22 -10.41 23.36
CA THR A 27 12.46 -11.18 22.13
C THR A 27 12.38 -10.24 20.94
N PHE A 28 13.41 -10.25 20.09
CA PHE A 28 13.44 -9.47 18.86
C PHE A 28 13.02 -10.32 17.66
N LEU A 29 12.17 -9.74 16.81
CA LEU A 29 11.58 -10.38 15.65
C LEU A 29 11.75 -9.52 14.40
N THR A 30 11.91 -10.13 13.24
CA THR A 30 11.80 -9.45 11.94
C THR A 30 10.34 -9.12 11.60
N ALA A 31 10.14 -8.37 10.51
CA ALA A 31 8.81 -8.22 9.91
C ALA A 31 8.17 -9.58 9.50
N SER A 32 8.97 -10.59 9.18
CA SER A 32 8.53 -11.97 8.88
C SER A 32 8.28 -12.84 10.12
N GLN A 33 8.43 -12.28 11.34
CA GLN A 33 8.31 -13.00 12.62
C GLN A 33 9.43 -14.01 12.91
N GLU A 34 10.57 -13.90 12.25
CA GLU A 34 11.76 -14.70 12.58
C GLU A 34 12.48 -14.10 13.78
N ARG A 35 12.93 -14.96 14.70
CA ARG A 35 13.72 -14.52 15.86
C ARG A 35 15.10 -14.05 15.42
N ILE A 36 15.47 -12.88 15.91
CA ILE A 36 16.77 -12.24 15.65
C ILE A 36 17.41 -11.83 16.99
N GLY A 37 18.71 -11.57 16.94
CA GLY A 37 19.46 -10.98 18.06
C GLY A 37 19.03 -9.56 18.37
N SER A 38 19.74 -8.92 19.30
CA SER A 38 19.51 -7.51 19.62
C SER A 38 19.65 -6.65 18.36
N PRO A 39 18.90 -5.54 18.21
CA PRO A 39 19.05 -4.65 17.07
C PRO A 39 20.50 -4.19 16.85
N GLU A 40 21.27 -4.09 17.93
CA GLU A 40 22.70 -3.70 17.90
C GLU A 40 23.59 -4.75 17.22
N ASP A 41 23.21 -6.03 17.26
CA ASP A 41 23.95 -7.13 16.66
C ASP A 41 23.67 -7.28 15.15
N LEU A 42 22.70 -6.53 14.62
CA LEU A 42 22.30 -6.63 13.22
C LEU A 42 23.33 -5.99 12.29
N GLN A 43 23.77 -6.77 11.31
CA GLN A 43 24.63 -6.29 10.23
C GLN A 43 23.79 -5.67 9.11
N PRO A 44 24.29 -4.61 8.44
CA PRO A 44 23.58 -4.03 7.31
C PRO A 44 23.58 -5.04 6.14
N PRO A 45 22.57 -5.02 5.26
CA PRO A 45 22.55 -5.86 4.07
C PRO A 45 23.81 -5.64 3.19
N PRO A 46 24.26 -6.66 2.43
CA PRO A 46 25.43 -6.54 1.57
C PRO A 46 25.32 -5.36 0.60
N GLY A 47 26.35 -4.50 0.57
CA GLY A 47 26.39 -3.29 -0.26
C GLY A 47 25.74 -2.06 0.37
N PHE A 48 25.33 -2.14 1.63
CA PHE A 48 24.78 -1.01 2.37
C PHE A 48 25.57 -0.74 3.67
N SER A 49 25.51 0.50 4.14
CA SER A 49 26.07 0.95 5.42
C SER A 49 24.99 1.59 6.28
N TRP A 50 25.00 1.32 7.58
CA TRP A 50 24.07 1.96 8.51
C TRP A 50 24.20 3.47 8.49
N ASP A 51 23.07 4.16 8.53
CA ASP A 51 23.00 5.61 8.61
C ASP A 51 22.33 6.03 9.94
N GLY A 52 23.15 6.46 10.89
CA GLY A 52 22.72 6.85 12.24
C GLY A 52 22.45 5.68 13.18
N ASN A 53 21.79 5.96 14.31
CA ASN A 53 21.45 4.98 15.35
C ASN A 53 20.04 4.40 15.14
N TRP A 54 19.77 3.27 15.80
CA TRP A 54 18.43 2.72 15.91
C TRP A 54 17.48 3.73 16.56
N LYS A 55 16.28 3.88 16.00
CA LYS A 55 15.22 4.76 16.49
C LYS A 55 13.96 3.94 16.74
N ILE A 56 13.19 4.35 17.74
CA ILE A 56 11.90 3.74 18.06
C ILE A 56 10.79 4.48 17.30
N ASP A 57 9.89 3.74 16.68
CA ASP A 57 8.69 4.30 16.06
C ASP A 57 7.66 4.67 17.14
N VAL A 58 7.54 5.96 17.43
CA VAL A 58 6.61 6.53 18.42
C VAL A 58 5.28 7.00 17.82
N SER A 59 4.97 6.63 16.56
CA SER A 59 3.75 7.10 15.88
C SER A 59 2.45 6.70 16.58
N LYS A 60 2.45 5.59 17.32
CA LYS A 60 1.24 5.04 17.99
C LYS A 60 1.18 5.32 19.48
N SER A 61 2.32 5.58 20.14
CA SER A 61 2.37 5.84 21.58
C SER A 61 3.64 6.60 21.95
N LYS A 62 3.59 7.30 23.10
CA LYS A 62 4.68 8.13 23.62
C LYS A 62 6.02 7.39 23.72
N TYR A 63 5.97 6.08 23.98
CA TYR A 63 7.17 5.23 24.16
C TYR A 63 7.29 4.12 23.09
N GLY A 64 6.50 4.21 22.01
CA GLY A 64 6.52 3.28 20.88
C GLY A 64 5.98 1.87 21.14
N TRP A 65 5.48 1.58 22.35
CA TRP A 65 4.80 0.33 22.67
C TRP A 65 3.39 0.30 22.08
N PHE A 66 3.01 -0.81 21.48
CA PHE A 66 1.65 -1.09 21.03
C PHE A 66 1.24 -2.51 21.46
N GLY A 67 0.10 -2.61 22.12
CA GLY A 67 -0.46 -3.87 22.58
C GLY A 67 -0.97 -4.74 21.43
N THR A 68 -0.73 -6.04 21.51
CA THR A 68 -1.38 -7.05 20.68
C THR A 68 -2.37 -7.86 21.54
N ALA A 69 -3.41 -8.43 20.94
CA ALA A 69 -4.32 -9.35 21.64
C ALA A 69 -3.50 -10.47 22.32
N GLY A 70 -3.65 -10.61 23.64
CA GLY A 70 -2.89 -11.58 24.46
C GLY A 70 -1.93 -10.96 25.48
N GLY A 71 -1.99 -9.65 25.75
CA GLY A 71 -1.16 -9.01 26.78
C GLY A 71 0.32 -8.88 26.41
N ILE A 72 0.66 -9.09 25.14
CA ILE A 72 2.01 -8.91 24.62
C ILE A 72 2.13 -7.49 24.08
N GLU A 73 3.05 -6.72 24.63
CA GLU A 73 3.41 -5.41 24.12
C GLU A 73 4.53 -5.55 23.10
N ARG A 74 4.44 -4.79 22.02
CA ARG A 74 5.43 -4.77 20.95
C ARG A 74 5.94 -3.36 20.70
N ARG A 75 7.22 -3.23 20.36
CA ARG A 75 7.82 -1.96 19.96
C ARG A 75 8.56 -2.13 18.65
N LYS A 76 8.40 -1.16 17.74
CA LYS A 76 9.03 -1.17 16.42
C LYS A 76 10.30 -0.32 16.43
N TRP A 77 11.40 -0.93 16.03
CA TRP A 77 12.71 -0.34 15.89
C TRP A 77 13.04 -0.16 14.40
N ILE A 78 13.57 1.01 14.06
CA ILE A 78 13.84 1.45 12.70
C ILE A 78 15.26 2.00 12.62
N ARG A 79 16.01 1.61 11.58
CA ARG A 79 17.28 2.24 11.23
C ARG A 79 17.36 2.46 9.72
N MET A 80 17.96 3.58 9.33
CA MET A 80 18.18 3.91 7.94
C MET A 80 19.44 3.22 7.43
N VAL A 81 19.41 2.81 6.16
CA VAL A 81 20.57 2.26 5.48
C VAL A 81 20.86 3.08 4.24
N LYS A 82 22.13 3.43 4.03
CA LYS A 82 22.64 4.10 2.84
C LYS A 82 23.34 3.10 1.94
N LEU A 83 23.25 3.29 0.63
CA LEU A 83 24.05 2.51 -0.31
C LEU A 83 25.53 2.80 -0.02
N ALA A 84 26.31 1.76 0.26
CA ALA A 84 27.74 1.91 0.44
C ALA A 84 28.30 2.31 -0.93
N GLN A 85 28.66 3.59 -1.11
CA GLN A 85 29.36 4.01 -2.32
C GLN A 85 30.59 3.14 -2.43
N LYS A 86 30.65 2.33 -3.49
CA LYS A 86 31.79 1.50 -3.81
C LYS A 86 32.94 2.45 -4.08
N VAL A 87 33.74 2.76 -3.06
CA VAL A 87 34.96 3.54 -3.21
C VAL A 87 35.81 2.78 -4.21
N SER A 88 35.86 3.27 -5.45
CA SER A 88 36.81 2.81 -6.44
C SER A 88 38.18 2.93 -5.81
N GLY A 89 38.87 1.80 -5.67
CA GLY A 89 40.15 1.69 -4.99
C GLY A 89 41.20 2.67 -5.54
N PRO A 90 42.27 2.92 -4.75
CA PRO A 90 43.26 3.95 -5.03
C PRO A 90 44.14 3.52 -6.21
N THR A 91 43.99 4.18 -7.36
CA THR A 91 44.95 4.08 -8.45
C THR A 91 46.05 5.12 -8.25
N SER A 92 47.22 4.60 -7.86
CA SER A 92 48.58 5.13 -8.02
C SER A 92 48.81 6.63 -7.75
N LYS A 93 49.56 6.87 -6.68
CA LYS A 93 50.50 7.99 -6.55
C LYS A 93 51.27 8.17 -7.86
N LEU A 94 51.07 9.30 -8.54
CA LEU A 94 52.11 9.87 -9.39
C LEU A 94 52.45 11.25 -8.83
N VAL A 95 53.64 11.28 -8.24
CA VAL A 95 54.32 12.46 -7.73
C VAL A 95 54.43 13.49 -8.85
N LYS A 96 53.84 14.68 -8.67
CA LYS A 96 54.41 15.93 -9.20
C LYS A 96 54.33 17.01 -8.13
N ARG A 97 55.52 17.29 -7.60
CA ARG A 97 55.90 18.45 -6.80
C ARG A 97 55.95 19.65 -7.74
N GLY A 98 55.34 20.78 -7.39
CA GLY A 98 55.58 22.04 -8.11
C GLY A 98 54.44 23.06 -8.03
N THR A 99 54.57 23.94 -7.03
CA THR A 99 54.39 25.40 -7.16
C THR A 99 52.99 25.97 -7.39
N SER A 100 52.53 26.70 -6.38
CA SER A 100 51.41 27.63 -6.41
C SER A 100 51.53 28.66 -7.53
N ALA A 101 50.45 28.87 -8.28
CA ALA A 101 50.11 30.14 -8.90
C ALA A 101 48.59 30.21 -9.07
N GLU A 102 48.01 31.24 -8.45
CA GLU A 102 46.77 31.89 -8.86
C GLU A 102 46.63 31.92 -10.38
N LEU A 103 45.42 31.65 -10.89
CA LEU A 103 44.85 32.38 -12.02
C LEU A 103 43.35 32.06 -12.14
N GLU A 104 42.61 33.16 -12.22
CA GLU A 104 41.17 33.30 -12.40
C GLU A 104 40.68 32.75 -13.74
N GLY A 105 39.35 32.55 -13.83
CA GLY A 105 38.63 32.60 -15.11
C GLY A 105 38.38 31.26 -15.77
N GLY A 106 37.26 30.62 -15.42
CA GLY A 106 36.70 29.49 -16.14
C GLY A 106 35.18 29.63 -16.21
N GLU A 107 34.70 30.24 -17.29
CA GLU A 107 33.30 30.44 -17.63
C GLU A 107 32.59 29.08 -17.74
N GLU A 108 31.72 28.78 -16.77
CA GLU A 108 30.92 27.56 -16.76
C GLU A 108 29.80 27.71 -17.81
N VAL A 109 30.01 27.13 -18.98
CA VAL A 109 28.97 27.01 -20.01
C VAL A 109 27.86 26.11 -19.47
N VAL A 110 26.85 26.74 -18.86
CA VAL A 110 25.60 26.10 -18.44
C VAL A 110 24.85 25.67 -19.70
N VAL A 111 25.15 24.45 -20.16
CA VAL A 111 24.30 23.74 -21.11
C VAL A 111 22.97 23.49 -20.39
N LYS A 112 21.98 24.35 -20.65
CA LYS A 112 20.59 24.16 -20.22
C LYS A 112 20.05 22.89 -20.86
N ASP A 113 20.03 21.85 -20.05
CA ASP A 113 19.49 20.54 -20.35
C ASP A 113 17.95 20.64 -20.39
N ASP A 114 17.38 21.24 -21.44
CA ASP A 114 15.93 21.48 -21.61
C ASP A 114 15.10 20.19 -21.53
N LYS A 115 15.74 19.03 -21.67
CA LYS A 115 15.12 17.70 -21.50
C LYS A 115 14.66 17.42 -20.07
N LYS A 116 15.25 18.06 -19.05
CA LYS A 116 14.86 17.89 -17.63
C LYS A 116 13.56 18.63 -17.29
N HIS A 117 13.27 19.74 -17.97
CA HIS A 117 12.04 20.49 -17.70
C HIS A 117 10.81 19.78 -18.26
N VAL A 118 10.95 19.17 -19.45
CA VAL A 118 9.90 18.37 -20.09
C VAL A 118 9.59 17.12 -19.26
N THR A 119 10.58 16.48 -18.63
CA THR A 119 10.36 15.31 -17.76
C THR A 119 9.69 15.64 -16.44
N ASN A 120 9.94 16.83 -15.87
CA ASN A 120 9.23 17.29 -14.66
C ASN A 120 7.80 17.73 -14.95
N LEU A 121 7.55 18.40 -16.09
CA LEU A 121 6.18 18.71 -16.52
C LEU A 121 5.39 17.45 -16.84
N ILE A 122 5.99 16.47 -17.55
CA ILE A 122 5.33 15.18 -17.81
C ILE A 122 5.08 14.42 -16.51
N LYS A 123 6.00 14.47 -15.53
CA LYS A 123 5.76 13.89 -14.20
C LYS A 123 4.62 14.57 -13.45
N ASN A 124 4.59 15.90 -13.44
CA ASN A 124 3.51 16.65 -12.80
C ASN A 124 2.18 16.42 -13.51
N VAL A 125 2.17 16.33 -14.84
CA VAL A 125 0.97 15.94 -15.61
C VAL A 125 0.58 14.49 -15.35
N LEU A 126 1.52 13.56 -15.14
CA LEU A 126 1.24 12.17 -14.75
C LEU A 126 0.72 12.05 -13.31
N GLU A 127 1.20 12.89 -12.41
CA GLU A 127 0.74 12.99 -11.03
C GLU A 127 -0.65 13.67 -10.96
N ASP A 128 -0.89 14.70 -11.78
CA ASP A 128 -2.19 15.34 -11.96
C ASP A 128 -3.18 14.44 -12.74
N TRP A 129 -2.71 13.61 -13.67
CA TRP A 129 -3.49 12.57 -14.36
C TRP A 129 -3.60 11.26 -13.58
N ASN A 130 -3.14 11.22 -12.34
CA ASN A 130 -3.42 10.11 -11.42
C ASN A 130 -4.89 10.10 -10.93
N PHE A 131 -5.78 10.83 -11.62
CA PHE A 131 -7.24 10.65 -11.64
C PHE A 131 -7.65 9.29 -12.25
N LYS A 132 -7.23 8.20 -11.59
CA LYS A 132 -7.43 6.79 -11.99
C LYS A 132 -8.88 6.25 -11.88
N GLY A 133 -9.89 7.11 -12.02
CA GLY A 133 -11.28 6.70 -11.84
C GLY A 133 -12.22 7.05 -12.99
N TYR A 134 -11.87 8.04 -13.81
CA TYR A 134 -12.64 8.35 -15.01
C TYR A 134 -12.22 7.40 -16.13
N SER A 135 -13.20 6.73 -16.74
CA SER A 135 -12.93 5.90 -17.92
C SER A 135 -14.04 6.05 -18.94
N LEU A 136 -13.66 6.21 -20.19
CA LEU A 136 -14.57 6.11 -21.32
C LEU A 136 -14.51 4.69 -21.87
N SER A 137 -15.65 4.00 -21.95
CA SER A 137 -15.75 2.63 -22.45
C SER A 137 -16.67 2.61 -23.68
N ILE A 138 -16.19 2.01 -24.77
CA ILE A 138 -16.98 1.80 -25.99
C ILE A 138 -17.49 0.35 -25.97
N TYR A 139 -18.78 0.17 -26.17
CA TYR A 139 -19.44 -1.13 -26.20
C TYR A 139 -19.90 -1.44 -27.61
N LYS A 140 -19.62 -2.66 -28.07
CA LYS A 140 -20.18 -3.20 -29.30
C LYS A 140 -20.85 -4.52 -28.98
N SER A 141 -22.13 -4.65 -29.34
CA SER A 141 -22.81 -5.94 -29.22
C SER A 141 -22.40 -6.86 -30.38
N PHE A 142 -22.07 -8.11 -30.06
CA PHE A 142 -21.89 -9.18 -31.04
C PHE A 142 -23.22 -9.79 -31.50
N LEU A 143 -24.24 -9.81 -30.62
CA LEU A 143 -25.57 -10.32 -30.95
C LEU A 143 -26.36 -9.35 -31.85
N TYR A 144 -26.13 -8.04 -31.68
CA TYR A 144 -26.83 -7.00 -32.42
C TYR A 144 -25.80 -6.14 -33.18
N PRO A 145 -25.59 -6.39 -34.49
CA PRO A 145 -24.58 -5.70 -35.30
C PRO A 145 -24.75 -4.17 -35.33
N LEU A 146 -25.97 -3.67 -35.19
CA LEU A 146 -26.25 -2.23 -35.16
C LEU A 146 -26.15 -1.62 -33.75
N ALA A 147 -26.13 -2.43 -32.70
CA ALA A 147 -26.03 -1.90 -31.34
C ALA A 147 -24.58 -1.53 -31.01
N PHE A 148 -24.41 -0.28 -30.60
CA PHE A 148 -23.18 0.29 -30.07
C PHE A 148 -23.52 1.13 -28.84
N GLY A 149 -22.54 1.41 -28.00
CA GLY A 149 -22.73 2.29 -26.86
C GLY A 149 -21.44 2.90 -26.35
N LEU A 150 -21.60 3.95 -25.57
CA LEU A 150 -20.52 4.71 -24.94
C LEU A 150 -20.88 4.85 -23.46
N SER A 151 -19.98 4.46 -22.56
CA SER A 151 -20.16 4.73 -21.13
C SER A 151 -19.03 5.56 -20.56
N LEU A 152 -19.40 6.48 -19.67
CA LEU A 152 -18.50 7.31 -18.90
C LEU A 152 -18.58 6.85 -17.45
N ARG A 153 -17.46 6.35 -16.93
CA ARG A 153 -17.30 5.95 -15.54
C ARG A 153 -16.90 7.15 -14.69
N LEU A 154 -17.57 7.30 -13.57
CA LEU A 154 -17.36 8.32 -12.54
C LEU A 154 -16.98 7.61 -11.23
N PRO A 155 -15.79 7.84 -10.67
CA PRO A 155 -15.42 7.33 -9.36
C PRO A 155 -16.23 8.08 -8.29
N LEU A 156 -17.10 7.39 -7.53
CA LEU A 156 -17.89 8.04 -6.49
C LEU A 156 -17.17 8.10 -5.15
N SER A 157 -16.40 7.05 -4.78
CA SER A 157 -15.70 7.01 -3.48
C SER A 157 -14.18 6.87 -3.57
N GLN A 158 -13.59 6.87 -4.78
CA GLN A 158 -12.14 6.80 -4.97
C GLN A 158 -11.48 8.18 -4.83
N ASN A 159 -11.56 8.76 -3.63
CA ASN A 159 -10.52 9.66 -3.15
C ASN A 159 -9.46 8.77 -2.49
N PHE A 160 -8.29 8.61 -3.11
CA PHE A 160 -7.26 7.65 -2.67
C PHE A 160 -6.87 7.81 -1.19
N LEU A 161 -6.89 9.04 -0.67
CA LEU A 161 -6.69 9.34 0.76
C LEU A 161 -7.70 8.61 1.66
N SER A 162 -8.97 8.55 1.27
CA SER A 162 -10.02 7.87 2.02
C SER A 162 -9.86 6.35 1.99
N TYR A 163 -9.37 5.80 0.88
CA TYR A 163 -9.10 4.36 0.75
C TYR A 163 -7.94 3.91 1.65
N PHE A 164 -6.84 4.69 1.67
CA PHE A 164 -5.72 4.42 2.57
C PHE A 164 -6.09 4.62 4.04
N ALA A 165 -6.95 5.60 4.36
CA ALA A 165 -7.41 5.83 5.71
C ALA A 165 -8.42 4.78 6.21
N ARG A 166 -9.20 4.17 5.31
CA ARG A 166 -10.31 3.25 5.66
C ARG A 166 -10.37 2.07 4.70
N PRO A 167 -9.49 1.06 4.86
CA PRO A 167 -9.42 -0.10 3.96
C PRO A 167 -10.67 -1.00 4.01
N TYR A 168 -11.59 -0.77 4.95
CA TYR A 168 -12.82 -1.52 5.11
C TYR A 168 -13.99 -1.01 4.27
N LEU A 169 -13.87 0.17 3.64
CA LEU A 169 -14.95 0.75 2.84
C LEU A 169 -14.98 0.19 1.41
N PRO A 170 -16.17 -0.06 0.84
CA PRO A 170 -16.30 -0.42 -0.56
C PRO A 170 -15.86 0.73 -1.46
N SER A 171 -15.12 0.41 -2.51
CA SER A 171 -14.94 1.33 -3.63
C SER A 171 -16.23 1.37 -4.44
N LEU A 172 -16.79 2.56 -4.62
CA LEU A 172 -18.02 2.82 -5.36
C LEU A 172 -17.65 3.58 -6.63
N THR A 173 -18.12 3.05 -7.74
CA THR A 173 -17.96 3.64 -9.07
C THR A 173 -19.34 3.66 -9.72
N SER A 174 -19.70 4.81 -10.29
CA SER A 174 -20.87 4.93 -11.13
C SER A 174 -20.42 4.94 -12.58
N SER A 175 -21.26 4.50 -13.51
CA SER A 175 -21.05 4.77 -14.92
C SER A 175 -22.37 5.07 -15.60
N LEU A 176 -22.37 6.10 -16.43
CA LEU A 176 -23.48 6.53 -17.26
C LEU A 176 -23.19 6.11 -18.70
N GLY A 177 -24.04 5.26 -19.27
CA GLY A 177 -23.92 4.76 -20.63
C GLY A 177 -25.04 5.24 -21.53
N LEU A 178 -24.70 5.62 -22.76
CA LEU A 178 -25.62 5.90 -23.85
C LEU A 178 -25.46 4.79 -24.89
N TYR A 179 -26.54 4.12 -25.25
CA TYR A 179 -26.56 2.98 -26.14
C TYR A 179 -27.54 3.21 -27.30
N TYR A 180 -27.22 2.70 -28.47
CA TYR A 180 -28.11 2.67 -29.62
C TYR A 180 -28.88 1.33 -29.69
N PRO A 181 -30.20 1.33 -29.92
CA PRO A 181 -31.08 2.48 -30.14
C PRO A 181 -31.45 3.21 -28.82
N TRP A 182 -31.26 4.54 -28.81
CA TRP A 182 -31.57 5.54 -27.75
C TRP A 182 -31.88 5.00 -26.33
N SER A 183 -30.93 4.31 -25.71
CA SER A 183 -31.06 3.74 -24.37
C SER A 183 -30.03 4.34 -23.43
N ILE A 184 -30.45 4.71 -22.22
CA ILE A 184 -29.55 5.22 -21.17
C ILE A 184 -29.41 4.14 -20.10
N GLY A 185 -28.18 3.76 -19.78
CA GLY A 185 -27.85 2.83 -18.71
C GLY A 185 -27.12 3.55 -17.58
N VAL A 186 -27.62 3.42 -16.35
CA VAL A 186 -26.89 3.85 -15.16
C VAL A 186 -26.42 2.60 -14.43
N PHE A 187 -25.12 2.45 -14.26
CA PHE A 187 -24.54 1.33 -13.52
C PHE A 187 -23.89 1.86 -12.26
N LEU A 188 -24.18 1.21 -11.15
CA LEU A 188 -23.50 1.42 -9.89
C LEU A 188 -22.72 0.14 -9.56
N SER A 189 -21.40 0.24 -9.56
CA SER A 189 -20.50 -0.86 -9.27
C SER A 189 -19.82 -0.61 -7.93
N PHE A 190 -19.82 -1.62 -7.07
CA PHE A 190 -19.06 -1.61 -5.82
C PHE A 190 -18.03 -2.74 -5.85
N SER A 191 -16.83 -2.46 -5.37
CA SER A 191 -15.77 -3.46 -5.20
C SER A 191 -15.24 -3.40 -3.77
N VAL A 192 -15.22 -4.55 -3.11
CA VAL A 192 -14.77 -4.76 -1.74
C VAL A 192 -13.48 -5.58 -1.76
N PRO A 193 -12.48 -5.25 -0.95
CA PRO A 193 -11.29 -6.10 -0.79
C PRO A 193 -11.65 -7.54 -0.44
N ILE A 194 -11.02 -8.50 -1.11
CA ILE A 194 -11.31 -9.93 -0.95
C ILE A 194 -11.18 -10.41 0.50
N ASN A 195 -10.24 -9.83 1.26
CA ASN A 195 -10.04 -10.16 2.67
C ASN A 195 -11.28 -9.88 3.52
N LEU A 196 -11.98 -8.77 3.27
CA LEU A 196 -13.21 -8.44 3.98
C LEU A 196 -14.35 -9.36 3.55
N TYR A 197 -14.45 -9.62 2.25
CA TYR A 197 -15.45 -10.57 1.74
C TYR A 197 -15.30 -11.94 2.40
N LEU A 198 -14.07 -12.46 2.51
CA LEU A 198 -13.78 -13.73 3.17
C LEU A 198 -14.09 -13.69 4.68
N GLN A 199 -13.82 -12.57 5.35
CA GLN A 199 -14.20 -12.40 6.76
C GLN A 199 -15.71 -12.43 6.96
N TYR A 200 -16.47 -11.68 6.16
CA TYR A 200 -17.93 -11.70 6.21
C TYR A 200 -18.49 -13.07 5.86
N LEU A 201 -17.93 -13.75 4.86
CA LEU A 201 -18.33 -15.10 4.49
C LEU A 201 -18.08 -16.09 5.64
N ARG A 202 -16.93 -16.00 6.30
CA ARG A 202 -16.61 -16.83 7.47
C ARG A 202 -17.58 -16.57 8.62
N GLN A 203 -17.88 -15.30 8.92
CA GLN A 203 -18.86 -14.94 9.95
C GLN A 203 -20.26 -15.43 9.59
N PHE A 204 -20.66 -15.32 8.32
CA PHE A 204 -21.94 -15.81 7.83
C PHE A 204 -22.05 -17.34 7.94
N ILE A 205 -21.03 -18.08 7.48
CA ILE A 205 -20.96 -19.54 7.63
C ILE A 205 -21.01 -19.94 9.11
N PHE A 206 -20.28 -19.24 9.97
CA PHE A 206 -20.30 -19.48 11.42
C PHE A 206 -21.69 -19.23 12.02
N MET A 207 -22.35 -18.12 11.66
CA MET A 207 -23.73 -17.81 12.07
C MET A 207 -24.72 -18.88 11.59
N VAL A 208 -24.62 -19.32 10.34
CA VAL A 208 -25.46 -20.39 9.79
C VAL A 208 -25.18 -21.73 10.48
N ALA A 209 -23.92 -22.05 10.78
CA ALA A 209 -23.54 -23.26 11.51
C ALA A 209 -24.07 -23.25 12.95
N LEU A 210 -23.97 -22.12 13.65
CA LEU A 210 -24.57 -21.93 14.97
C LEU A 210 -26.09 -22.03 14.92
N ARG A 211 -26.72 -21.46 13.90
CA ARG A 211 -28.17 -21.57 13.67
C ARG A 211 -28.57 -23.02 13.43
N LYS A 212 -27.83 -23.79 12.63
CA LYS A 212 -28.07 -25.23 12.39
C LYS A 212 -27.85 -26.08 13.65
N LYS A 213 -26.91 -25.69 14.52
CA LYS A 213 -26.70 -26.35 15.83
C LYS A 213 -27.85 -26.04 16.80
N ARG A 214 -28.40 -24.83 16.77
CA ARG A 214 -29.58 -24.42 17.53
C ARG A 214 -30.88 -25.03 16.97
N GLU A 215 -31.00 -25.14 15.66
CA GLU A 215 -32.09 -25.82 14.97
C GLU A 215 -32.07 -27.33 15.22
N ARG A 216 -30.90 -27.98 15.35
CA ARG A 216 -30.81 -29.37 15.85
C ARG A 216 -31.34 -29.56 17.28
N VAL A 217 -31.45 -28.48 18.07
CA VAL A 217 -32.05 -28.52 19.42
C VAL A 217 -33.56 -28.23 19.39
N VAL A 218 -34.09 -27.66 18.30
CA VAL A 218 -35.49 -27.17 18.22
C VAL A 218 -36.33 -27.87 17.14
N LEU A 219 -35.72 -28.52 16.13
CA LEU A 219 -36.43 -29.31 15.11
C LEU A 219 -36.68 -30.74 15.60
N ASN A 220 -37.56 -30.80 16.60
CA ASN A 220 -38.66 -31.77 16.67
C ASN A 220 -39.95 -31.15 16.07
N ALA A 221 -39.85 -30.04 15.34
CA ALA A 221 -40.98 -29.37 14.72
C ALA A 221 -40.61 -28.87 13.34
N ASP A 222 -41.35 -29.40 12.38
CA ASP A 222 -41.22 -29.36 10.95
C ASP A 222 -41.26 -27.95 10.33
N VAL A 223 -40.90 -27.89 9.04
CA VAL A 223 -41.03 -26.76 8.09
C VAL A 223 -39.85 -25.78 7.99
N VAL A 224 -39.12 -25.85 6.87
CA VAL A 224 -38.30 -24.73 6.38
C VAL A 224 -38.75 -24.30 4.97
N LYS A 225 -39.29 -23.08 4.91
CA LYS A 225 -39.59 -22.31 3.70
C LYS A 225 -38.29 -21.76 3.11
N ARG A 226 -38.18 -21.80 1.77
CA ARG A 226 -37.10 -21.14 1.01
C ARG A 226 -37.43 -19.66 0.84
N VAL A 227 -36.46 -18.79 1.12
CA VAL A 227 -36.52 -17.36 0.77
C VAL A 227 -35.38 -17.07 -0.19
N GLY A 228 -35.72 -16.66 -1.42
CA GLY A 228 -34.79 -16.13 -2.40
C GLY A 228 -35.04 -14.63 -2.57
N PHE A 229 -33.98 -13.84 -2.64
CA PHE A 229 -34.06 -12.43 -3.02
C PHE A 229 -33.45 -12.23 -4.40
N SER A 230 -34.20 -11.56 -5.27
CA SER A 230 -33.78 -11.13 -6.60
C SER A 230 -34.34 -9.72 -6.80
N VAL A 231 -33.47 -8.76 -7.07
CA VAL A 231 -33.86 -7.39 -7.46
C VAL A 231 -33.30 -7.15 -8.85
N SER A 232 -34.19 -7.00 -9.82
CA SER A 232 -33.88 -6.61 -11.19
C SER A 232 -34.80 -5.45 -11.56
N TYR A 233 -34.22 -4.35 -12.04
CA TYR A 233 -34.98 -3.19 -12.49
C TYR A 233 -34.64 -2.90 -13.95
N ARG A 234 -35.66 -2.82 -14.80
CA ARG A 234 -35.55 -2.57 -16.24
C ARG A 234 -36.44 -1.36 -16.55
N PHE A 235 -35.83 -0.23 -16.87
CA PHE A 235 -36.56 0.88 -17.47
C PHE A 235 -36.87 0.52 -18.94
N ARG A 236 -38.14 0.66 -19.31
CA ARG A 236 -38.61 0.69 -20.70
C ARG A 236 -38.72 2.13 -21.15
#